data_AF-A0A7X2N1Y4-F1
#
_entry.id   AF-A0A7X2N1Y4-F1
#
_cell.length_a   1.000
_cell.length_b   1.000
_cell.length_c   1.000
_cell.angle_alpha   90.00
_cell.angle_beta   90.00
_cell.angle_gamma   90.00
#
_symmetry.space_group_name_H-M   'P 1'
#
loop_
_entity.id
_entity.type
_entity.pdbx_description
1 polymer ?
#
loop_
_entity_poly.entity_id
_entity_poly.type
_entity_poly.pdbx_seq_one_letter_code
_entity_poly.pdbx_strand_id
1 'polypeptide(L)'
;MDDSLDLALAKNDPKSFLEIHSYPLIIDEAQRVPELFPEIEAIVNRSRLERGNKESNGMYILSVSCQNKLVNDAKESLSGRVCILDMNNLSLNEILKMDNLPFYVDLITNSNRANRYTINKHRHFNT
;
A
#
# COMPACT_ATOMS: atom_id res chain seq x y z
N MET A 1 -12.52 2.67 3.50
CA MET A 1 -13.54 2.02 4.35
C MET A 1 -14.17 3.11 5.21
N ASP A 2 -15.05 3.90 4.61
CA ASP A 2 -15.55 5.14 5.22
C ASP A 2 -16.98 5.01 5.76
N ASP A 3 -17.67 3.92 5.41
CA ASP A 3 -18.94 3.55 6.02
C ASP A 3 -18.70 2.86 7.37
N SER A 4 -19.34 3.38 8.41
CA SER A 4 -19.25 2.81 9.77
C SER A 4 -19.83 1.40 9.85
N LEU A 5 -20.74 1.03 8.95
CA LEU A 5 -21.33 -0.30 8.90
C LEU A 5 -20.35 -1.34 8.36
N ASP A 6 -19.68 -1.05 7.24
CA ASP A 6 -18.69 -1.93 6.63
C ASP A 6 -17.50 -2.17 7.57
N LEU A 7 -17.07 -1.12 8.28
CA LEU A 7 -16.01 -1.26 9.27
C LEU A 7 -16.43 -2.16 10.44
N ALA A 8 -17.67 -2.02 10.92
CA ALA A 8 -18.20 -2.87 11.98
C ALA A 8 -18.36 -4.32 11.51
N LEU A 9 -18.79 -4.53 10.27
CA LEU A 9 -18.93 -5.85 9.68
C LEU A 9 -17.56 -6.52 9.52
N ALA A 10 -16.58 -5.81 8.94
CA ALA A 10 -15.23 -6.33 8.74
C ALA A 10 -14.55 -6.71 10.07
N LYS A 11 -14.85 -6.00 11.16
CA LYS A 11 -14.32 -6.30 12.51
C LYS A 11 -15.00 -7.47 13.19
N ASN A 12 -16.33 -7.52 13.15
CA ASN A 12 -17.10 -8.51 13.91
C ASN A 12 -17.33 -9.82 13.14
N ASP A 13 -17.41 -9.75 11.81
CA ASP A 13 -17.61 -10.87 10.90
C ASP A 13 -16.82 -10.65 9.58
N PRO A 14 -15.47 -10.78 9.63
CA PRO A 14 -14.60 -10.60 8.47
C PRO A 14 -14.92 -11.55 7.32
N LYS A 15 -15.46 -12.73 7.61
CA LYS A 15 -15.84 -13.72 6.60
C LYS A 15 -17.02 -13.23 5.78
N SER A 16 -18.11 -12.83 6.44
CA SER A 16 -19.28 -12.28 5.74
C SER A 16 -18.91 -11.02 4.95
N PHE A 17 -18.01 -10.18 5.50
CA PHE A 17 -17.48 -9.02 4.78
C PHE A 17 -16.83 -9.42 3.45
N LEU A 18 -15.94 -10.43 3.45
CA LEU A 18 -15.25 -10.89 2.23
C LEU A 18 -16.15 -11.69 1.28
N GLU A 19 -17.24 -12.30 1.78
CA GLU A 19 -18.26 -12.92 0.93
C GLU A 19 -19.09 -11.86 0.19
N ILE A 20 -19.46 -10.77 0.88
CA ILE A 20 -20.17 -9.64 0.29
C ILE A 20 -19.27 -8.89 -0.70
N HIS A 21 -18.00 -8.68 -0.33
CA HIS A 21 -17.00 -8.01 -1.17
C HIS A 21 -16.02 -9.02 -1.75
N SER A 22 -16.43 -9.67 -2.85
CA SER A 22 -15.61 -10.64 -3.56
C SER A 22 -14.37 -10.02 -4.22
N TYR A 23 -13.31 -10.81 -4.36
CA TYR A 23 -12.07 -10.43 -5.04
C TYR A 23 -12.26 -10.22 -6.56
N PRO A 24 -11.44 -9.36 -7.22
CA PRO A 24 -10.32 -8.60 -6.67
C PRO A 24 -10.77 -7.42 -5.80
N LEU A 25 -10.21 -7.32 -4.59
CA LEU A 25 -10.62 -6.32 -3.60
C LEU A 25 -9.43 -5.48 -3.12
N ILE A 26 -9.60 -4.16 -3.11
CA ILE A 26 -8.65 -3.22 -2.52
C ILE A 26 -9.18 -2.81 -1.15
N ILE A 27 -8.38 -3.03 -0.11
CA ILE A 27 -8.71 -2.67 1.27
C ILE A 27 -7.74 -1.58 1.70
N ASP A 28 -8.29 -0.39 1.88
CA ASP A 28 -7.53 0.78 2.30
C ASP A 28 -7.40 0.83 3.82
N GLU A 29 -6.20 1.15 4.32
CA GLU A 29 -5.85 1.21 5.73
C GLU A 29 -6.20 -0.09 6.48
N ALA A 30 -5.81 -1.23 5.90
CA ALA A 30 -6.17 -2.57 6.37
C ALA A 30 -5.72 -2.84 7.82
N GLN A 31 -4.74 -2.10 8.34
CA GLN A 31 -4.34 -2.15 9.75
C GLN A 31 -5.43 -1.68 10.73
N ARG A 32 -6.51 -1.05 10.25
CA ARG A 32 -7.69 -0.71 11.06
C ARG A 32 -8.55 -1.94 11.40
N VAL A 33 -8.39 -3.03 10.65
CA VAL A 33 -9.15 -4.28 10.78
C VAL A 33 -8.22 -5.49 10.58
N PRO A 34 -7.30 -5.74 11.52
CA PRO A 34 -6.39 -6.89 11.44
C PRO A 34 -7.11 -8.25 11.40
N GLU A 35 -8.37 -8.31 11.85
CA GLU A 35 -9.23 -9.49 11.84
C GLU A 35 -9.47 -10.05 10.44
N LEU A 36 -9.26 -9.26 9.38
CA LEU A 36 -9.38 -9.72 7.99
C LEU A 36 -8.25 -10.66 7.55
N PHE A 37 -7.06 -10.57 8.17
CA PHE A 37 -5.88 -11.27 7.65
C PHE A 37 -6.00 -12.80 7.63
N PRO A 38 -6.50 -13.47 8.70
CA PRO A 38 -6.68 -14.93 8.67
C PRO A 38 -7.69 -15.40 7.62
N GLU A 39 -8.77 -14.64 7.40
CA GLU A 39 -9.80 -15.00 6.41
C GLU A 39 -9.27 -14.80 4.98
N ILE A 40 -8.55 -13.70 4.72
CA ILE A 40 -7.86 -13.48 3.44
C ILE A 40 -6.87 -14.63 3.17
N GLU A 41 -6.09 -15.02 4.17
CA GLU A 41 -5.14 -16.13 4.06
C GLU A 41 -5.86 -17.44 3.68
N ALA A 42 -6.95 -17.77 4.36
CA ALA A 42 -7.73 -18.98 4.09
C ALA A 42 -8.30 -18.99 2.67
N ILE A 43 -8.84 -17.87 2.19
CA ILE A 43 -9.38 -17.74 0.83
C ILE A 43 -8.29 -17.89 -0.23
N VAL A 44 -7.15 -17.20 -0.05
CA VAL A 44 -6.01 -17.27 -0.99
C VAL A 44 -5.43 -18.68 -1.01
N ASN A 45 -5.26 -19.34 0.15
CA ASN A 45 -4.78 -20.72 0.22
C ASN A 45 -5.70 -21.69 -0.51
N ARG A 46 -7.02 -21.58 -0.31
CA ARG A 46 -7.99 -22.42 -1.01
C ARG A 46 -7.92 -22.22 -2.52
N SER A 47 -7.95 -20.97 -2.98
CA SER A 47 -7.82 -20.64 -4.41
C SER A 47 -6.52 -21.22 -4.99
N ARG A 48 -5.42 -21.14 -4.23
CA ARG A 48 -4.11 -21.64 -4.67
C ARG A 48 -4.09 -23.15 -4.84
N LEU A 49 -4.79 -23.89 -3.98
CA LEU A 49 -4.94 -25.34 -4.07
C LEU A 49 -5.88 -25.75 -5.22
N GLU A 50 -6.97 -25.04 -5.42
CA GLU A 50 -8.00 -25.39 -6.42
C GLU A 50 -7.64 -24.96 -7.85
N ARG A 51 -7.07 -23.76 -8.00
CA ARG A 51 -6.87 -23.08 -9.29
C ARG A 51 -5.39 -22.82 -9.61
N GLY A 52 -4.50 -23.10 -8.67
CA GLY A 52 -3.06 -22.90 -8.82
C GLY A 52 -2.60 -21.47 -8.52
N ASN A 53 -1.27 -21.30 -8.57
CA ASN A 53 -0.60 -20.05 -8.18
C ASN A 53 -1.02 -18.84 -9.03
N LYS A 54 -1.13 -19.02 -10.35
CA LYS A 54 -1.31 -17.89 -11.27
C LYS A 54 -2.64 -17.18 -11.08
N GLU A 55 -3.71 -17.93 -10.84
CA GLU A 55 -5.06 -17.39 -10.64
C GLU A 55 -5.28 -16.81 -9.24
N SER A 56 -4.44 -17.19 -8.26
CA SER A 56 -4.58 -16.76 -6.87
C SER A 56 -3.74 -15.52 -6.54
N ASN A 57 -2.97 -15.01 -7.50
CA ASN A 57 -2.16 -13.81 -7.34
C ASN A 57 -3.02 -12.56 -7.53
N GLY A 58 -2.81 -11.54 -6.68
CA GLY A 58 -3.49 -10.24 -6.84
C GLY A 58 -4.98 -10.25 -6.50
N MET A 59 -5.47 -11.27 -5.78
CA MET A 59 -6.85 -11.31 -5.29
C MET A 59 -7.17 -10.14 -4.34
N TYR A 60 -6.17 -9.70 -3.57
CA TYR A 60 -6.31 -8.62 -2.60
C TYR A 60 -5.15 -7.65 -2.70
N ILE A 61 -5.45 -6.36 -2.62
CA ILE A 61 -4.46 -5.29 -2.46
C ILE A 61 -4.76 -4.60 -1.13
N LEU A 62 -3.78 -4.57 -0.24
CA LEU A 62 -3.93 -4.00 1.09
C LEU A 62 -3.04 -2.77 1.19
N SER A 63 -3.63 -1.61 1.45
CA SER A 63 -2.86 -0.42 1.79
C SER A 63 -2.67 -0.36 3.31
N VAL A 64 -1.53 0.20 3.73
CA VAL A 64 -1.24 0.50 5.12
C VAL A 64 -0.45 1.80 5.19
N SER A 65 -0.82 2.71 6.08
CA SER A 65 -0.02 3.90 6.38
C SER A 65 1.28 3.59 7.16
N CYS A 66 2.32 4.38 6.89
CA CYS A 66 3.66 4.19 7.43
C CYS A 66 3.67 4.32 8.97
N GLN A 67 4.40 3.41 9.63
CA GLN A 67 4.46 3.15 11.08
C GLN A 67 3.28 2.36 11.63
N ASN A 68 3.23 1.06 11.35
CA ASN A 68 2.48 0.17 12.21
C ASN A 68 3.20 -1.16 12.47
N LYS A 69 3.50 -1.42 13.76
CA LYS A 69 4.03 -2.70 14.23
C LYS A 69 3.03 -3.85 13.99
N LEU A 70 1.73 -3.56 13.93
CA LEU A 70 0.68 -4.56 13.62
C LEU A 70 0.88 -5.24 12.26
N VAL A 71 1.46 -4.56 11.27
CA VAL A 71 1.72 -5.19 9.97
C VAL A 71 2.77 -6.28 10.11
N ASN A 72 3.69 -6.19 11.08
CA ASN A 72 4.70 -7.23 11.28
C ASN A 72 4.09 -8.52 11.84
N ASP A 73 3.09 -8.43 12.71
CA ASP A 73 2.38 -9.60 13.24
C ASP A 73 1.46 -10.21 12.16
N ALA A 74 0.80 -9.37 11.37
CA ALA A 74 0.01 -9.80 10.21
C ALA A 74 0.84 -10.45 9.10
N LYS A 75 2.06 -9.95 8.88
CA LYS A 75 3.04 -10.50 7.93
C LYS A 75 3.42 -11.93 8.28
N GLU A 76 3.39 -12.31 9.56
CA GLU A 76 3.69 -13.68 9.97
C GLU A 76 2.60 -14.65 9.48
N SER A 77 1.32 -14.31 9.68
CA SER A 77 0.19 -15.09 9.13
C SER A 77 0.23 -15.14 7.60
N LEU A 78 0.44 -13.99 6.95
CA LEU A 78 0.43 -13.87 5.48
C LEU A 78 1.75 -14.27 4.78
N SER A 79 2.71 -14.80 5.54
CA SER A 79 4.05 -15.10 5.04
C SER A 79 4.04 -16.09 3.86
N GLY A 80 4.79 -15.79 2.80
CA GLY A 80 4.88 -16.63 1.60
C GLY A 80 3.69 -16.52 0.62
N ARG A 81 2.70 -15.68 0.92
CA ARG A 81 1.50 -15.44 0.09
C ARG A 81 1.29 -13.97 -0.29
N VAL A 82 2.03 -13.07 0.34
CA VAL A 82 1.94 -11.62 0.11
C VAL A 82 3.25 -11.08 -0.44
N CYS A 83 3.13 -10.11 -1.36
CA CYS A 83 4.22 -9.24 -1.76
C CYS A 83 4.09 -7.92 -0.98
N ILE A 84 5.16 -7.52 -0.29
CA ILE A 84 5.22 -6.23 0.41
C ILE A 84 5.86 -5.21 -0.52
N LEU A 85 5.15 -4.12 -0.78
CA LEU A 85 5.65 -2.98 -1.53
C LEU A 85 5.77 -1.77 -0.60
N ASP A 86 7.00 -1.40 -0.26
CA ASP A 86 7.27 -0.21 0.53
C ASP A 86 7.33 1.01 -0.40
N MET A 87 6.37 1.93 -0.25
CA MET A 87 6.34 3.19 -0.99
C MET A 87 6.90 4.31 -0.12
N ASN A 88 7.91 5.01 -0.62
CA ASN A 88 8.46 6.20 0.04
C ASN A 88 7.53 7.41 -0.16
N ASN A 89 7.73 8.42 0.67
CA ASN A 89 7.11 9.72 0.47
C ASN A 89 7.50 10.29 -0.90
N LEU A 90 6.62 11.14 -1.43
CA LEU A 90 6.88 11.86 -2.68
C LEU A 90 8.14 12.74 -2.53
N SER A 91 9.07 12.56 -3.46
CA SER A 91 10.23 13.42 -3.64
C SER A 91 9.80 14.81 -4.10
N LEU A 92 10.70 15.79 -3.92
CA LEU A 92 10.45 17.16 -4.40
C LEU A 92 10.21 17.20 -5.91
N ASN A 93 10.88 16.33 -6.67
CA ASN A 93 10.66 16.24 -8.11
C ASN A 93 9.26 15.75 -8.44
N GLU A 94 8.75 14.74 -7.73
CA GLU A 94 7.39 14.26 -7.93
C GLU A 94 6.35 15.32 -7.56
N ILE A 95 6.54 16.02 -6.43
CA ILE A 95 5.67 17.11 -5.99
C ILE A 95 5.65 18.24 -7.02
N LEU A 96 6.82 18.63 -7.54
CA LEU A 96 6.96 19.69 -8.53
C LEU A 96 6.71 19.21 -9.98
N LYS A 97 6.35 17.93 -10.18
CA LYS A 97 6.17 17.29 -11.50
C LYS A 97 7.37 17.49 -12.44
N MET A 98 8.57 17.41 -11.87
CA MET A 98 9.85 17.49 -12.58
C MET A 98 10.35 16.08 -12.93
N ASP A 99 11.18 15.99 -13.97
CA ASP A 99 11.79 14.72 -14.36
C ASP A 99 12.66 14.15 -13.24
N ASN A 100 12.34 12.93 -12.82
CA ASN A 100 13.10 12.20 -11.81
C ASN A 100 14.19 11.35 -12.50
N LEU A 101 15.23 12.03 -12.98
CA LEU A 101 16.38 11.37 -13.60
C LEU A 101 17.33 10.85 -12.52
N PRO A 102 17.88 9.63 -12.68
CA PRO A 102 18.94 9.13 -11.81
C PRO A 102 20.07 10.17 -11.64
N PHE A 103 20.65 10.19 -10.45
CA PHE A 103 21.80 11.04 -10.22
C PHE A 103 23.00 10.50 -11.02
N TYR A 104 23.62 11.37 -11.81
CA TYR A 104 24.86 11.08 -12.52
C TYR A 104 25.85 12.20 -12.23
N VAL A 105 27.12 11.87 -12.08
CA VAL A 105 28.16 12.86 -11.82
C VAL A 105 28.53 13.53 -13.15
N ASP A 106 27.80 14.59 -13.49
CA ASP A 106 28.10 15.47 -14.62
C ASP A 106 28.07 16.93 -14.16
N LEU A 107 29.18 17.64 -14.33
CA LEU A 107 29.38 18.98 -13.78
C LEU A 107 28.39 20.01 -14.36
N ILE A 108 28.12 19.92 -15.66
CA ILE A 108 27.24 20.87 -16.36
C ILE A 108 25.80 20.64 -15.92
N THR A 109 25.32 19.39 -15.97
CA THR A 109 23.97 19.01 -15.54
C THR A 109 23.75 19.31 -14.07
N ASN A 110 24.73 19.02 -13.21
CA ASN A 110 24.63 19.25 -11.77
C ASN A 110 24.62 20.74 -11.41
N SER A 111 25.42 21.56 -12.11
CA SER A 111 25.37 23.03 -11.95
C SER A 111 24.00 23.59 -12.37
N ASN A 112 23.45 23.13 -13.50
CA ASN A 112 22.12 23.53 -13.96
C ASN A 112 21.00 23.07 -13.00
N ARG A 113 21.11 21.87 -12.43
CA ARG A 113 20.18 21.38 -11.39
C ARG A 113 20.22 22.26 -10.15
N ALA A 114 21.42 22.62 -9.66
CA ALA A 114 21.59 23.47 -8.49
C ALA A 114 20.91 24.85 -8.67
N ASN A 115 20.99 25.42 -9.87
CA ASN A 115 20.37 26.72 -10.17
C ASN A 115 18.84 26.66 -10.36
N ARG A 116 18.26 25.48 -10.61
CA ARG A 116 16.82 25.31 -10.85
C ARG A 116 15.97 25.34 -9.58
N TYR A 117 16.54 24.98 -8.43
CA TYR A 117 15.79 24.99 -7.16
C TYR A 117 15.98 26.33 -6.44
N THR A 118 15.18 27.34 -6.81
CA THR A 118 14.98 28.50 -5.93
C THR A 118 13.98 28.10 -4.87
N ILE A 119 14.44 27.71 -3.68
CA ILE A 119 13.55 27.49 -2.53
C ILE A 119 12.90 28.83 -2.23
N ASN A 120 11.66 29.00 -2.68
CA ASN A 120 10.91 30.22 -2.45
C ASN A 120 10.53 30.23 -0.96
N LYS A 121 11.28 30.99 -0.15
CA LYS A 121 11.18 31.05 1.34
C LYS A 121 9.77 31.34 1.86
N HIS A 122 8.84 31.77 1.01
CA HIS A 122 7.48 32.17 1.36
C HIS A 122 6.38 31.20 0.94
N ARG A 123 6.68 30.08 0.27
CA ARG A 123 5.68 29.01 0.10
C ARG A 123 5.66 28.17 1.37
N HIS A 124 4.87 28.60 2.34
CA HIS A 124 4.38 27.68 3.36
C HIS A 124 3.61 26.58 2.64
N PHE A 125 4.07 25.34 2.81
CA PHE A 125 3.30 24.17 2.47
C PHE A 125 2.12 24.13 3.45
N ASN A 126 1.02 24.79 3.09
CA ASN A 126 -0.23 24.62 3.80
C ASN A 126 -0.66 23.17 3.56
N THR A 127 -0.53 22.37 4.62
CA THR A 127 -1.02 21.00 4.72
C THR A 127 -2.31 21.03 5.50
#